data_AF-A0A3D4FIK4-F1
#
_entry.id   AF-A0A3D4FIK4-F1
#
_cell.length_a   1.000
_cell.length_b   1.000
_cell.length_c   1.000
_cell.angle_alpha   90.00
_cell.angle_beta   90.00
_cell.angle_gamma   90.00
#
_symmetry.space_group_name_H-M   'P 1'
#
loop_
_entity.id
_entity.type
_entity.pdbx_description
1 polymer ?
#
loop_
_entity_poly.entity_id
_entity_poly.type
_entity_poly.pdbx_seq_one_letter_code
_entity_poly.pdbx_strand_id
1 'polypeptide(L)'
;MVQRLKETLLNQIDSIKNLLQLLEEQHEYIIANDVFQLEGIIPKLKEANRNIAVVESERRQLVGNKPMNVIINESSDRELEKCYNKCIMTLESARTQKESNEMLIKQYLGFTNSMLSMIKPRENINVYNSYGKIRK
;
A
#
# COMPACT_ATOMS: atom_id res chain seq x y z
N MET A 1 2.88 -24.96 -22.07
CA MET A 1 2.65 -24.64 -20.64
C MET A 1 3.63 -23.58 -20.15
N VAL A 2 4.94 -23.81 -20.29
CA VAL A 2 6.00 -22.88 -19.84
C VAL A 2 5.91 -21.49 -20.48
N GLN A 3 5.70 -21.38 -21.80
CA GLN A 3 5.56 -20.10 -22.50
C GLN A 3 4.39 -19.26 -21.96
N ARG A 4 3.24 -19.89 -21.77
CA ARG A 4 2.01 -19.26 -21.28
C ARG A 4 2.15 -18.84 -19.81
N LEU A 5 2.89 -19.60 -19.01
CA LEU A 5 3.25 -19.24 -17.65
C LEU A 5 4.17 -18.01 -17.61
N LYS A 6 5.17 -17.94 -18.50
CA LYS A 6 6.05 -16.76 -18.65
C LYS A 6 5.25 -15.51 -19.01
N GLU A 7 4.32 -15.60 -19.97
CA GLU A 7 3.42 -14.50 -20.33
C GLU A 7 2.57 -14.04 -19.13
N THR A 8 1.96 -14.97 -18.39
CA THR A 8 1.21 -14.60 -17.18
C THR A 8 2.08 -13.92 -16.12
N LEU A 9 3.32 -14.36 -15.94
CA LEU A 9 4.26 -13.73 -15.00
C LEU A 9 4.69 -12.33 -15.45
N LEU A 10 4.88 -12.11 -16.75
CA LEU A 10 5.15 -10.78 -17.29
C LEU A 10 3.96 -9.84 -17.07
N ASN A 11 2.74 -10.30 -17.35
CA ASN A 11 1.53 -9.55 -17.09
C ASN A 11 1.34 -9.23 -15.59
N GLN A 12 1.74 -10.15 -14.70
CA GLN A 12 1.77 -9.88 -13.26
C GLN A 12 2.77 -8.77 -12.91
N ILE A 13 3.99 -8.86 -13.44
CA ILE A 13 5.02 -7.83 -13.20
C ILE A 13 4.52 -6.45 -13.64
N ASP A 14 3.92 -6.35 -14.82
CA ASP A 14 3.43 -5.07 -15.34
C ASP A 14 2.23 -4.56 -14.54
N SER A 15 1.32 -5.44 -14.10
CA SER A 15 0.23 -5.07 -13.20
C SER A 15 0.73 -4.56 -11.85
N ILE A 16 1.77 -5.19 -11.29
CA ILE A 16 2.37 -4.77 -10.01
C ILE A 16 3.13 -3.46 -10.18
N LYS A 17 3.81 -3.23 -11.31
CA LYS A 17 4.45 -1.94 -11.60
C LYS A 17 3.43 -0.82 -11.72
N ASN A 18 2.29 -1.06 -12.36
CA ASN A 18 1.21 -0.07 -12.41
C ASN A 18 0.71 0.28 -11.00
N LEU A 19 0.59 -0.72 -10.11
CA LEU A 19 0.27 -0.48 -8.71
C LEU A 19 1.36 0.32 -8.00
N LEU A 20 2.64 0.00 -8.24
CA LEU A 20 3.78 0.73 -7.66
C LEU A 20 3.76 2.21 -8.06
N GLN A 21 3.54 2.50 -9.33
CA GLN A 21 3.42 3.88 -9.83
C GLN A 21 2.28 4.64 -9.14
N LEU A 22 1.12 4.00 -8.95
CA LEU A 22 0.01 4.61 -8.21
C LEU A 22 0.35 4.83 -6.71
N LEU A 23 1.16 3.96 -6.11
CA LEU A 23 1.64 4.15 -4.73
C LEU A 23 2.68 5.28 -4.63
N GLU A 24 3.48 5.51 -5.66
CA GLU A 24 4.38 6.65 -5.76
C GLU A 24 3.58 7.96 -5.94
N GLU A 25 2.58 7.99 -6.82
CA GLU A 25 1.66 9.13 -6.95
C GLU A 25 0.96 9.43 -5.61
N GLN A 26 0.48 8.38 -4.92
CA GLN A 26 -0.11 8.54 -3.58
C GLN A 26 0.88 9.19 -2.60
N HIS A 27 2.15 8.81 -2.65
CA HIS A 27 3.19 9.37 -1.80
C HIS A 27 3.37 10.88 -2.05
N GLU A 28 3.43 11.28 -3.31
CA GLU A 28 3.52 12.70 -3.69
C GLU A 28 2.32 13.50 -3.18
N TYR A 29 1.10 12.96 -3.33
CA TYR A 29 -0.11 13.61 -2.83
C TYR A 29 -0.15 13.70 -1.29
N ILE A 30 0.37 12.69 -0.58
CA ILE A 30 0.52 12.73 0.89
C ILE A 30 1.47 13.86 1.29
N ILE A 31 2.61 14.01 0.60
CA ILE A 31 3.57 15.09 0.88
C ILE A 31 2.96 16.46 0.58
N ALA A 32 2.23 16.59 -0.53
CA ALA A 32 1.54 17.81 -0.92
C ALA A 32 0.33 18.16 -0.03
N ASN A 33 -0.10 17.25 0.85
CA ASN A 33 -1.34 17.34 1.64
C ASN A 33 -2.59 17.59 0.76
N ASP A 34 -2.61 17.07 -0.46
CA ASP A 34 -3.73 17.24 -1.38
C ASP A 34 -4.80 16.17 -1.14
N VAL A 35 -5.78 16.50 -0.30
CA VAL A 35 -6.87 15.59 0.10
C VAL A 35 -7.74 15.19 -1.10
N PHE A 36 -7.95 16.08 -2.08
CA PHE A 36 -8.82 15.80 -3.22
C PHE A 36 -8.17 14.78 -4.17
N GLN A 37 -6.87 14.90 -4.43
CA GLN A 37 -6.14 13.92 -5.23
C GLN A 37 -6.01 12.57 -4.52
N LEU A 38 -5.89 12.59 -3.17
CA LEU A 38 -5.93 11.36 -2.37
C LEU A 38 -7.27 10.65 -2.43
N GLU A 39 -8.40 11.36 -2.51
CA GLU A 39 -9.70 10.71 -2.77
C GLU A 39 -9.78 10.16 -4.20
N GLY A 40 -9.27 10.92 -5.18
CA GLY A 40 -9.25 10.54 -6.59
C GLY A 40 -8.41 9.30 -6.92
N ILE A 41 -7.38 9.00 -6.12
CA ILE A 41 -6.52 7.82 -6.37
C ILE A 41 -7.10 6.50 -5.83
N ILE A 42 -8.03 6.56 -4.87
CA ILE A 42 -8.70 5.37 -4.29
C ILE A 42 -9.34 4.47 -5.36
N PRO A 43 -10.16 4.98 -6.31
CA PRO A 43 -10.75 4.12 -7.35
C PRO A 43 -9.68 3.50 -8.26
N LYS A 44 -8.62 4.24 -8.60
CA LYS A 44 -7.50 3.73 -9.43
C LYS A 44 -6.77 2.58 -8.74
N LEU A 45 -6.51 2.71 -7.44
CA LEU A 45 -5.91 1.64 -6.63
C LEU A 45 -6.81 0.41 -6.53
N LYS A 46 -8.14 0.59 -6.40
CA LYS A 46 -9.09 -0.53 -6.40
C LYS A 46 -9.09 -1.27 -7.73
N GLU A 47 -9.03 -0.54 -8.85
CA GLU A 47 -8.95 -1.13 -10.18
C GLU A 47 -7.64 -1.90 -10.40
N ALA A 48 -6.51 -1.31 -10.02
CA ALA A 48 -5.21 -1.98 -10.09
C ALA A 48 -5.19 -3.28 -9.28
N ASN A 49 -5.75 -3.28 -8.07
CA ASN A 49 -5.89 -4.49 -7.25
C ASN A 49 -6.79 -5.55 -7.90
N ARG A 50 -7.87 -5.13 -8.55
CA ARG A 50 -8.76 -6.04 -9.29
C ARG A 50 -8.02 -6.70 -10.45
N ASN A 51 -7.22 -5.93 -11.20
CA ASN A 51 -6.43 -6.45 -12.31
C ASN A 51 -5.40 -7.48 -11.82
N ILE A 52 -4.68 -7.18 -10.73
CA ILE A 52 -3.76 -8.14 -10.11
C ILE A 52 -4.50 -9.43 -9.69
N ALA A 53 -5.70 -9.32 -9.12
CA ALA A 53 -6.49 -10.49 -8.71
C ALA A 53 -6.92 -11.36 -9.90
N VAL A 54 -7.24 -10.75 -11.06
CA VAL A 54 -7.57 -11.49 -12.29
C VAL A 54 -6.36 -12.28 -12.77
N VAL A 55 -5.20 -11.62 -12.90
CA VAL A 55 -3.98 -12.29 -13.39
C VAL A 55 -3.49 -13.37 -12.41
N GLU A 56 -3.64 -13.15 -11.11
CA GLU A 56 -3.35 -14.16 -10.08
C GLU A 56 -4.31 -15.37 -10.17
N SER A 57 -5.58 -15.14 -10.49
CA SER A 57 -6.54 -16.23 -10.73
C SER A 57 -6.16 -17.06 -11.96
N GLU A 58 -5.79 -16.40 -13.06
CA GLU A 58 -5.27 -17.07 -14.27
C GLU A 58 -4.02 -17.89 -13.96
N ARG A 59 -3.08 -17.33 -13.20
CA ARG A 59 -1.87 -18.05 -12.75
C ARG A 59 -2.25 -19.28 -11.92
N ARG A 60 -3.19 -19.17 -10.98
CA ARG A 60 -3.66 -20.30 -10.15
C ARG A 60 -4.35 -21.38 -10.98
N GLN A 61 -5.11 -21.01 -12.01
CA GLN A 61 -5.71 -21.98 -12.92
C GLN A 61 -4.65 -22.77 -13.72
N LEU A 62 -3.54 -22.11 -14.12
CA LEU A 62 -2.45 -22.77 -14.85
C LEU A 62 -1.56 -23.64 -13.96
N VAL A 63 -1.31 -23.21 -12.73
CA VAL A 63 -0.41 -23.86 -11.76
C VAL A 63 -1.12 -24.98 -10.97
N GLY A 64 -2.44 -24.89 -10.84
CA GLY A 64 -3.24 -25.80 -10.04
C GLY A 64 -2.83 -25.77 -8.57
N ASN A 65 -2.70 -26.95 -7.96
CA ASN A 65 -2.36 -27.11 -6.54
C ASN A 65 -0.85 -27.22 -6.26
N LYS A 66 0.01 -27.07 -7.29
CA LYS A 66 1.45 -27.19 -7.12
C LYS A 66 2.06 -25.86 -6.66
N PRO A 67 2.99 -25.85 -5.70
CA PRO A 67 3.71 -24.64 -5.34
C PRO A 67 4.64 -24.23 -6.49
N MET A 68 4.74 -22.92 -6.73
CA MET A 68 5.49 -22.36 -7.87
C MET A 68 6.97 -22.77 -7.86
N ASN A 69 7.59 -22.86 -6.67
CA ASN A 69 8.97 -23.32 -6.51
C ASN A 69 9.19 -24.74 -7.04
N VAL A 70 8.21 -25.63 -6.90
CA VAL A 70 8.30 -26.99 -7.44
C VAL A 70 8.20 -26.98 -8.96
N ILE A 71 7.34 -26.14 -9.54
CA ILE A 71 7.22 -26.01 -11.00
C ILE A 71 8.48 -25.42 -11.62
N ILE A 72 9.11 -24.44 -10.98
CA ILE A 72 10.36 -23.84 -11.45
C ILE A 72 11.49 -24.88 -11.42
N ASN A 73 11.59 -25.66 -10.33
CA ASN A 73 12.56 -26.75 -10.21
C ASN A 73 12.31 -27.88 -11.21
N GLU A 74 11.04 -28.29 -11.42
CA GLU A 74 10.65 -29.30 -12.41
C GLU A 74 10.93 -28.83 -13.85
N SER A 75 10.79 -27.53 -14.13
CA SER A 75 10.97 -26.98 -15.48
C SER A 75 12.43 -26.69 -15.84
N SER A 76 13.34 -26.55 -14.86
CA SER A 76 14.78 -26.25 -15.04
C SER A 76 15.09 -25.06 -16.00
N ASP A 77 14.12 -24.17 -16.18
CA ASP A 77 14.22 -23.03 -17.10
C ASP A 77 14.67 -21.78 -16.32
N ARG A 78 15.94 -21.39 -16.55
CA ARG A 78 16.56 -20.21 -15.91
C ARG A 78 15.82 -18.91 -16.19
N GLU A 79 15.11 -18.81 -17.30
CA GLU A 79 14.39 -17.59 -17.66
C GLU A 79 13.08 -17.47 -16.87
N LEU A 80 12.39 -18.60 -16.65
CA LEU A 80 11.20 -18.64 -15.81
C LEU A 80 11.54 -18.27 -14.35
N GLU A 81 12.66 -18.80 -13.84
CA GLU A 81 13.18 -18.48 -12.51
C GLU A 81 13.49 -16.97 -12.37
N LYS A 82 14.15 -16.39 -13.37
CA LYS A 82 14.41 -14.93 -13.40
C LYS A 82 13.14 -14.11 -13.41
N CYS A 83 12.13 -14.48 -14.21
CA CYS A 83 10.83 -13.80 -14.23
C CYS A 83 10.13 -13.88 -12.87
N TYR A 84 10.14 -15.05 -12.23
CA TYR A 84 9.55 -15.24 -10.92
C TYR A 84 10.25 -14.41 -9.83
N ASN A 85 11.59 -14.44 -9.79
CA ASN A 85 12.36 -13.62 -8.87
C ASN A 85 12.10 -12.12 -9.07
N LYS A 86 12.02 -11.67 -10.33
CA LYS A 86 11.68 -10.28 -10.65
C LYS A 86 10.27 -9.91 -10.17
N CYS A 87 9.31 -10.82 -10.30
CA CYS A 87 7.95 -10.63 -9.78
C CYS A 87 7.97 -10.44 -8.25
N ILE A 88 8.69 -11.31 -7.53
CA ILE A 88 8.85 -11.19 -6.07
C ILE A 88 9.48 -9.85 -5.69
N MET A 89 10.60 -9.46 -6.33
CA MET A 89 11.27 -8.19 -6.02
C MET A 89 10.36 -6.99 -6.28
N THR A 90 9.57 -7.01 -7.35
CA THR A 90 8.63 -5.92 -7.66
C THR A 90 7.50 -5.87 -6.63
N LEU A 91 7.04 -7.03 -6.15
CA LEU A 91 6.02 -7.14 -5.12
C LEU A 91 6.51 -6.65 -3.75
N GLU A 92 7.74 -7.01 -3.38
CA GLU A 92 8.39 -6.47 -2.17
C GLU A 92 8.52 -4.95 -2.25
N SER A 93 8.96 -4.41 -3.39
CA SER A 93 9.05 -2.96 -3.60
C SER A 93 7.69 -2.26 -3.41
N ALA A 94 6.62 -2.81 -4.01
CA ALA A 94 5.26 -2.28 -3.85
C ALA A 94 4.78 -2.38 -2.39
N ARG A 95 5.13 -3.45 -1.69
CA ARG A 95 4.80 -3.62 -0.27
C ARG A 95 5.51 -2.58 0.59
N THR A 96 6.81 -2.38 0.40
CA THR A 96 7.57 -1.38 1.14
C THR A 96 7.01 0.03 0.91
N GLN A 97 6.70 0.39 -0.34
CA GLN A 97 6.11 1.69 -0.64
C GLN A 97 4.75 1.89 0.05
N LYS A 98 3.90 0.86 0.04
CA LYS A 98 2.61 0.89 0.76
C LYS A 98 2.81 1.10 2.26
N GLU A 99 3.72 0.35 2.88
CA GLU A 99 4.03 0.45 4.31
C GLU A 99 4.55 1.84 4.68
N SER A 100 5.41 2.44 3.84
CA SER A 100 5.88 3.81 3.98
C SER A 100 4.73 4.83 3.90
N ASN A 101 3.85 4.71 2.91
CA ASN A 101 2.69 5.61 2.78
C ASN A 101 1.74 5.50 3.98
N GLU A 102 1.46 4.29 4.44
CA GLU A 102 0.62 4.05 5.62
C GLU A 102 1.24 4.67 6.89
N MET A 103 2.56 4.54 7.05
CA MET A 103 3.28 5.15 8.17
C MET A 103 3.18 6.68 8.14
N LEU A 104 3.36 7.31 6.98
CA LEU A 104 3.22 8.76 6.84
C LEU A 104 1.82 9.24 7.21
N ILE A 105 0.77 8.57 6.72
CA ILE A 105 -0.62 8.90 7.05
C ILE A 105 -0.85 8.80 8.56
N LYS A 106 -0.36 7.72 9.21
CA LYS A 106 -0.47 7.55 10.67
C LYS A 106 0.24 8.66 11.44
N GLN A 107 1.41 9.09 10.99
CA GLN A 107 2.14 10.21 11.60
C GLN A 107 1.36 11.53 11.48
N TYR A 108 0.81 11.83 10.30
CA TYR A 108 -0.04 13.00 10.10
C TYR A 108 -1.28 12.98 11.01
N LEU A 109 -1.94 11.83 11.17
CA LEU A 109 -3.06 11.66 12.09
C LEU A 109 -2.64 11.85 13.56
N GLY A 110 -1.47 11.35 13.95
CA GLY A 110 -0.92 11.57 15.29
C GLY A 110 -0.66 13.05 15.58
N PHE A 111 -0.09 13.77 14.60
CA PHE A 111 0.18 15.20 14.72
C PHE A 111 -1.10 16.03 14.79
N THR A 112 -2.08 15.76 13.93
CA THR A 112 -3.39 16.44 13.94
C THR A 112 -4.16 16.20 15.24
N ASN A 113 -4.17 14.97 15.76
CA ASN A 113 -4.76 14.68 17.07
C ASN A 113 -4.06 15.44 18.21
N SER A 114 -2.73 15.55 18.15
CA SER A 114 -1.95 16.31 19.14
C SER A 114 -2.29 17.81 19.06
N MET A 115 -2.40 18.37 17.85
CA MET A 115 -2.83 19.76 17.65
C MET A 115 -4.26 20.01 18.17
N LEU A 116 -5.20 19.10 17.88
CA LEU A 116 -6.57 19.20 18.40
C LEU A 116 -6.60 19.18 19.92
N SER A 117 -5.76 18.36 20.56
CA SER A 117 -5.65 18.31 22.02
C SER A 117 -5.09 19.60 22.63
N MET A 118 -4.20 20.29 21.92
CA MET A 118 -3.64 21.58 22.34
C MET A 118 -4.63 22.73 22.15
N ILE A 119 -5.43 22.69 21.09
CA ILE A 119 -6.48 23.68 20.81
C ILE A 119 -7.67 23.48 21.75
N LYS A 120 -7.93 22.24 22.20
CA LYS A 120 -9.04 21.95 23.11
C LYS A 120 -8.88 22.79 24.39
N PRO A 121 -9.83 23.70 24.69
CA PRO A 121 -9.74 24.53 25.88
C PRO A 121 -9.75 23.64 27.14
N ARG A 122 -8.93 23.99 28.13
CA ARG A 122 -8.89 23.27 29.41
C ARG A 122 -10.25 23.46 30.10
N GLU A 123 -10.98 22.37 30.29
CA GLU A 123 -12.30 22.38 30.95
C GLU A 123 -12.21 22.81 32.43
N ASN A 124 -11.03 22.66 33.06
CA ASN A 124 -10.73 23.11 34.42
C ASN A 124 -9.94 24.42 34.41
N ILE A 125 -10.59 25.51 34.05
CA ILE A 125 -10.06 26.84 34.38
C ILE A 125 -10.29 27.04 35.87
N ASN A 126 -9.21 27.21 36.62
CA ASN A 126 -9.24 27.66 38.01
C ASN A 126 -9.85 29.07 38.07
N VAL A 127 -11.18 29.15 38.13
CA VAL A 127 -11.90 30.41 38.29
C VAL A 127 -11.74 30.90 39.73
N TYR A 128 -11.47 32.20 39.85
CA TYR A 128 -11.52 32.89 41.13
C TYR A 128 -12.96 32.83 41.67
N ASN A 129 -13.11 32.51 42.95
CA ASN A 129 -14.39 32.69 43.65
C ASN A 129 -14.66 34.19 43.91
N SER A 130 -15.84 34.52 44.43
CA SER A 130 -16.25 35.89 44.78
C SER A 130 -15.33 36.62 45.76
N TYR A 131 -14.36 35.93 46.38
CA TYR A 131 -13.36 36.46 47.31
C TYR A 131 -11.95 36.50 46.71
N GLY A 132 -11.80 36.27 45.40
CA GLY A 132 -10.49 36.28 44.72
C GLY A 132 -9.59 35.08 45.05
N LYS A 133 -10.14 33.99 45.60
CA LYS A 133 -9.39 32.75 45.84
C LYS A 133 -9.65 31.75 44.73
N ILE A 134 -8.59 31.11 44.24
CA ILE A 134 -8.67 30.01 43.28
C ILE A 134 -9.36 28.81 43.96
N ARG A 135 -10.46 28.31 43.38
CA ARG A 135 -11.02 27.01 43.78
C ARG A 135 -10.02 25.92 43.35
N LYS A 136 -9.54 25.14 44.32
CA LYS A 136 -8.71 23.96 44.10
C LYS A 136 -9.53 22.81 43.56
#